data_AF-A0A6P7HHF7-F1
#
_entry.id   AF-A0A6P7HHF7-F1
#
_cell.length_a   1.000
_cell.length_b   1.000
_cell.length_c   1.000
_cell.angle_alpha   90.00
_cell.angle_beta   90.00
_cell.angle_gamma   90.00
#
_symmetry.space_group_name_H-M   'P 1'
#
loop_
_entity.id
_entity.type
_entity.pdbx_description
1 polymer ?
#
loop_
_entity_poly.entity_id
_entity_poly.type
_entity_poly.pdbx_seq_one_letter_code
_entity_poly.pdbx_strand_id
1 'polypeptide(L)'
;MRCAVCTCNSDNQSKKNPCDKSVKFYRFPKDSSLCKQWLHATKRRDKVNVKTAVICSKHFLESDYDPNLRHKLLSYAPKNYHGLKDDAVPTQNLPLSQVCFDNLN
;
A
#
# COMPACT_ATOMS: atom_id res chain seq x y z
N MET A 1 -7.55 -9.72 2.14
CA MET A 1 -6.58 -8.91 1.37
C MET A 1 -5.28 -8.91 2.14
N ARG A 2 -4.13 -9.13 1.49
CA ARG A 2 -2.79 -9.13 2.10
C ARG A 2 -1.92 -8.12 1.37
N CYS A 3 -0.99 -7.48 2.07
CA CYS A 3 0.00 -6.60 1.48
C CYS A 3 0.80 -7.32 0.39
N ALA A 4 1.10 -6.61 -0.70
CA ALA A 4 1.87 -7.13 -1.83
C ALA A 4 3.38 -7.10 -1.55
N VAL A 5 3.86 -6.29 -0.60
CA VAL A 5 5.25 -6.35 -0.14
C VAL A 5 5.46 -7.69 0.54
N CYS A 6 6.42 -8.48 0.06
CA CYS A 6 6.46 -9.89 0.45
C CYS A 6 6.89 -10.18 1.87
N THR A 7 7.69 -9.30 2.48
CA THR A 7 8.05 -9.39 3.89
C THR A 7 6.97 -8.82 4.80
N CYS A 8 5.86 -8.32 4.24
CA CYS A 8 4.79 -7.70 4.99
C CYS A 8 3.64 -8.67 5.26
N ASN A 9 3.45 -8.97 6.54
CA ASN A 9 2.36 -9.83 7.01
C ASN A 9 1.05 -9.06 7.27
N SER A 10 0.99 -7.77 6.91
CA SER A 10 -0.22 -6.98 7.07
C SER A 10 -1.32 -7.53 6.15
N ASP A 11 -2.43 -7.92 6.76
CA ASP A 11 -3.63 -8.34 6.06
C ASP A 11 -4.87 -7.72 6.70
N ASN A 12 -6.02 -7.88 6.05
CA ASN A 12 -7.28 -7.35 6.54
C ASN A 12 -7.92 -8.28 7.61
N GLN A 13 -7.15 -8.90 8.51
CA GLN A 13 -7.67 -9.62 9.68
C GLN A 13 -8.20 -8.65 10.75
N SER A 14 -9.04 -7.70 10.32
CA SER A 14 -9.79 -6.71 11.11
C SER A 14 -10.61 -7.31 12.26
N LYS A 15 -10.74 -8.64 12.33
CA LYS A 15 -11.51 -9.37 13.35
C LYS A 15 -10.69 -10.05 14.44
N LYS A 16 -9.37 -10.20 14.30
CA LYS A 16 -8.58 -11.00 15.28
C LYS A 16 -7.84 -10.17 16.32
N ASN A 17 -7.38 -8.96 15.97
CA ASN A 17 -6.63 -8.11 16.89
C ASN A 17 -7.15 -6.67 16.89
N PRO A 18 -7.81 -6.21 17.97
CA PRO A 18 -8.32 -4.84 18.05
C PRO A 18 -7.23 -3.75 18.15
N CYS A 19 -5.95 -4.12 18.29
CA CYS A 19 -4.81 -3.20 18.27
C CYS A 19 -4.32 -2.87 16.84
N ASP A 20 -4.57 -3.74 15.84
CA ASP A 20 -4.18 -3.56 14.43
C ASP A 20 -5.20 -2.74 13.60
N LYS A 21 -6.10 -1.99 14.27
CA LYS A 21 -7.27 -1.33 13.66
C LYS A 21 -6.95 -0.18 12.69
N SER A 22 -5.69 0.17 12.43
CA SER A 22 -5.33 1.36 11.65
C SER A 22 -4.59 1.09 10.33
N VAL A 23 -4.30 -0.17 9.98
CA VAL A 23 -3.60 -0.47 8.73
C VAL A 23 -4.55 -0.31 7.54
N LYS A 24 -4.25 0.66 6.67
CA LYS A 24 -5.00 0.91 5.43
C LYS A 24 -4.34 0.21 4.26
N PHE A 25 -5.12 -0.11 3.25
CA PHE A 25 -4.65 -0.79 2.05
C PHE A 25 -4.93 0.07 0.82
N TYR A 26 -3.91 0.25 -0.01
CA TYR A 26 -3.94 1.09 -1.21
C TYR A 26 -3.78 0.23 -2.45
N ARG A 27 -4.63 0.46 -3.45
CA ARG A 27 -4.53 -0.20 -4.75
C ARG A 27 -3.43 0.43 -5.58
N PHE A 28 -2.90 -0.35 -6.52
CA PHE A 28 -1.92 0.16 -7.47
C PHE A 28 -2.50 1.33 -8.29
N PRO A 29 -1.69 2.36 -8.55
CA PRO A 29 -2.09 3.51 -9.35
C PRO A 29 -2.34 3.10 -10.81
N LYS A 30 -3.15 3.90 -11.51
CA LYS A 30 -3.40 3.73 -12.96
C LYS A 30 -2.21 4.17 -13.80
N ASP A 31 -1.41 5.10 -13.30
CA ASP A 31 -0.19 5.53 -13.98
C ASP A 31 0.79 4.36 -14.10
N SER A 32 1.28 4.14 -15.32
CA SER A 32 2.12 2.98 -15.62
C SER A 32 3.53 3.10 -15.06
N SER A 33 4.06 4.31 -14.92
CA SER A 33 5.39 4.54 -14.35
C SER A 33 5.37 4.30 -12.84
N LEU A 34 4.40 4.90 -12.15
CA LEU A 34 4.23 4.75 -10.72
C LEU A 34 3.86 3.31 -10.33
N CYS A 35 3.02 2.64 -11.14
CA CYS A 35 2.68 1.24 -10.95
C CYS A 35 3.94 0.34 -11.02
N LYS A 36 4.88 0.61 -11.94
CA LYS A 36 6.17 -0.10 -12.00
C LYS A 36 7.02 0.15 -10.75
N GLN A 37 7.04 1.37 -10.22
CA GLN A 37 7.77 1.68 -8.98
C GLN A 37 7.19 0.91 -7.78
N TRP A 38 5.85 0.87 -7.67
CA TRP A 38 5.17 0.07 -6.65
C TRP A 38 5.47 -1.42 -6.80
N LEU A 39 5.44 -1.95 -8.04
CA LEU A 39 5.80 -3.34 -8.33
C LEU A 39 7.23 -3.64 -7.89
N HIS A 40 8.18 -2.75 -8.19
CA HIS A 40 9.56 -2.90 -7.77
C HIS A 40 9.71 -2.92 -6.24
N ALA A 41 8.92 -2.12 -5.53
CA ALA A 41 8.91 -2.09 -4.07
C ALA A 41 8.32 -3.36 -3.43
N THR A 42 7.43 -4.09 -4.13
CA THR A 42 6.90 -5.35 -3.60
C THR A 42 7.98 -6.42 -3.40
N LYS A 43 9.04 -6.36 -4.21
CA LYS A 43 10.16 -7.31 -4.28
C LYS A 43 9.72 -8.78 -4.43
N ARG A 44 8.50 -8.99 -4.94
CA ARG A 44 7.96 -10.28 -5.33
C ARG A 44 8.51 -10.72 -6.69
N ARG A 45 8.86 -12.00 -6.79
CA ARG A 45 9.29 -12.63 -8.04
C ARG A 45 8.12 -13.20 -8.83
N ASP A 46 7.04 -13.55 -8.14
CA ASP A 46 5.79 -13.99 -8.74
C ASP A 46 5.08 -12.84 -9.46
N LYS A 47 4.18 -13.21 -10.36
CA LYS A 47 3.39 -12.25 -11.13
C LYS A 47 2.35 -11.61 -10.23
N VAL A 48 2.68 -10.44 -9.68
CA VAL A 48 1.75 -9.62 -8.90
C VAL A 48 0.60 -9.15 -9.80
N ASN A 49 -0.63 -9.56 -9.46
CA ASN A 49 -1.83 -9.07 -10.15
C ASN A 49 -2.16 -7.65 -9.68
N VAL A 50 -1.68 -6.63 -10.38
CA VAL A 50 -1.88 -5.21 -10.05
C VAL A 50 -3.35 -4.79 -9.89
N LYS A 51 -4.30 -5.53 -10.48
CA LYS A 51 -5.74 -5.22 -10.37
C LYS A 51 -6.29 -5.50 -8.97
N THR A 52 -5.74 -6.49 -8.28
CA THR A 52 -6.21 -6.95 -6.96
C THR A 52 -5.18 -6.75 -5.85
N ALA A 53 -3.91 -6.58 -6.22
CA ALA A 53 -2.82 -6.33 -5.30
C ALA A 53 -2.99 -4.99 -4.59
N VAL A 54 -2.56 -4.95 -3.32
CA VAL A 54 -2.63 -3.76 -2.47
C VAL A 54 -1.36 -3.64 -1.64
N ILE A 55 -0.94 -2.42 -1.34
CA ILE A 55 0.16 -2.12 -0.43
C ILE A 55 -0.40 -1.44 0.82
N CYS A 56 0.06 -1.84 2.00
CA CYS A 56 -0.44 -1.30 3.25
C CYS A 56 0.19 0.05 3.61
N SER A 57 -0.47 0.83 4.46
CA SER A 57 -0.03 2.17 4.91
C SER A 57 1.35 2.19 5.56
N LYS A 58 1.84 1.06 6.10
CA LYS A 58 3.18 0.95 6.70
C LYS A 58 4.32 1.19 5.71
N HIS A 59 4.05 1.18 4.40
CA HIS A 59 5.08 1.35 3.37
C HIS A 59 5.17 2.77 2.79
N PHE A 60 4.30 3.68 3.22
CA PHE A 60 4.31 5.07 2.77
C PHE A 60 4.74 5.98 3.91
N LEU A 61 5.37 7.10 3.57
CA LEU A 61 5.69 8.16 4.51
C LEU A 61 4.43 8.93 4.90
N GLU A 62 4.46 9.59 6.07
CA GLU A 62 3.37 10.48 6.46
C GLU A 62 3.20 11.65 5.46
N SER A 63 4.28 12.09 4.83
CA SER A 63 4.30 13.11 3.79
C SER A 63 3.65 12.67 2.46
N ASP A 64 3.47 11.37 2.24
CA ASP A 64 2.89 10.82 1.00
C ASP A 64 1.35 10.87 1.02
N TYR A 65 0.76 11.11 2.19
CA TYR A 65 -0.68 11.30 2.31
C TYR A 65 -1.05 12.74 1.94
N ASP A 66 -2.11 12.89 1.16
CA ASP A 66 -2.69 14.20 0.88
C ASP A 66 -3.85 14.48 1.85
N PRO A 67 -3.66 15.37 2.85
CA PRO A 67 -4.73 15.77 3.75
C PRO A 67 -5.82 16.62 3.05
N ASN A 68 -5.55 17.14 1.85
CA ASN A 68 -6.37 18.14 1.16
C ASN A 68 -7.09 17.65 -0.09
N LEU A 69 -6.82 16.43 -0.58
CA LEU A 69 -7.37 15.90 -1.85
C LEU A 69 -8.92 15.94 -1.91
N ARG A 70 -9.61 15.95 -0.75
CA ARG A 70 -11.07 16.17 -0.66
C ARG A 70 -11.52 17.54 -0.15
N HIS A 71 -10.72 18.24 0.64
CA HIS A 71 -10.98 19.65 0.99
C HIS A 71 -11.09 20.50 -0.27
N LYS A 72 -10.27 20.20 -1.29
CA LYS A 72 -10.27 20.92 -2.57
C LYS A 72 -11.52 20.71 -3.42
N LEU A 73 -12.31 19.65 -3.19
CA LEU A 73 -13.50 19.32 -4.01
C LEU A 73 -14.84 19.49 -3.29
N LEU A 74 -14.94 19.29 -1.96
CA LEU A 74 -16.25 19.08 -1.31
C LEU A 74 -16.50 19.91 -0.04
N SER A 75 -15.59 20.81 0.38
CA SER A 75 -15.68 21.55 1.66
C SER A 75 -15.97 20.68 2.90
N TYR A 76 -15.72 19.37 2.79
CA TYR A 76 -15.98 18.35 3.81
C TYR A 76 -14.86 17.31 3.78
N ALA A 77 -14.17 17.15 4.91
CA ALA A 77 -13.19 16.09 5.13
C ALA A 77 -13.81 14.97 5.97
N PRO A 78 -14.20 13.84 5.37
CA PRO A 78 -14.54 12.67 6.18
C PRO A 78 -13.27 12.20 6.92
N LYS A 79 -13.40 11.98 8.23
CA LYS A 79 -12.31 11.64 9.19
C LYS A 79 -11.44 10.42 8.81
N ASN A 80 -11.79 9.69 7.75
CA ASN A 80 -11.13 8.45 7.32
C ASN A 80 -10.55 8.51 5.90
N TYR A 81 -10.60 9.65 5.22
CA TYR A 81 -10.00 9.78 3.89
C TYR A 81 -8.52 10.12 3.98
N HIS A 82 -7.67 9.17 3.60
CA HIS A 82 -6.22 9.35 3.51
C HIS A 82 -5.78 8.85 2.14
N GLY A 83 -6.16 9.57 1.10
CA GLY A 83 -5.65 9.34 -0.24
C GLY A 83 -4.14 9.56 -0.26
N LEU A 84 -3.41 8.70 -0.98
CA LEU A 84 -2.03 8.98 -1.31
C LEU A 84 -1.99 10.07 -2.38
N LYS A 85 -0.93 10.89 -2.37
CA LYS A 85 -0.61 11.78 -3.48
C LYS A 85 -0.42 10.99 -4.77
N ASP A 86 -0.55 11.68 -5.91
CA ASP A 86 -0.38 11.09 -7.23
C ASP A 86 1.08 10.67 -7.54
N ASP A 87 2.06 11.15 -6.77
CA ASP A 87 3.48 10.80 -6.87
C ASP A 87 3.95 9.84 -5.75
N ALA A 88 3.05 9.44 -4.85
CA ALA A 88 3.40 8.64 -3.69
C ALA A 88 3.96 7.26 -4.07
N VAL A 89 5.12 6.94 -3.53
CA VAL A 89 5.80 5.66 -3.72
C VAL A 89 6.03 4.94 -2.41
N PRO A 90 5.81 3.63 -2.34
CA PRO A 90 6.10 2.86 -1.14
C PRO A 90 7.61 2.76 -0.96
N THR A 91 8.16 3.50 0.00
CA THR A 91 9.59 3.55 0.31
C THR A 91 9.92 2.98 1.69
N GLN A 92 8.93 2.86 2.56
CA GLN A 92 9.13 2.47 3.96
C GLN A 92 9.01 0.96 4.15
N ASN A 93 9.77 0.41 5.09
CA ASN A 93 9.68 -1.00 5.51
C ASN A 93 9.76 -1.99 4.34
N LEU A 94 10.55 -1.66 3.32
CA LEU A 94 10.82 -2.54 2.19
C LEU A 94 11.89 -3.57 2.55
N PRO A 95 11.89 -4.76 1.92
CA PRO A 95 12.97 -5.70 2.14
C PRO A 95 14.29 -5.15 1.58
N LEU A 96 15.32 -5.10 2.45
CA LEU A 96 16.62 -4.49 2.18
C LEU A 96 17.45 -5.26 1.13
N SER A 97 17.19 -6.57 0.96
CA SER A 97 18.02 -7.42 0.09
C SER A 97 17.36 -8.71 -0.42
N GLN A 98 16.17 -9.09 0.06
CA GLN A 98 15.54 -10.35 -0.35
C GLN A 98 14.45 -10.15 -1.41
N VAL A 99 14.70 -10.69 -2.59
CA VAL A 99 13.63 -11.22 -3.43
C VAL A 99 13.16 -12.52 -2.78
N CYS A 100 11.94 -12.47 -2.29
CA CYS A 100 11.21 -13.55 -1.64
C CYS A 100 10.72 -14.56 -2.69
N PHE A 101 10.99 -15.84 -2.45
CA PHE A 101 10.32 -16.94 -3.14
C PHE A 101 9.11 -17.32 -2.30
N ASP A 102 7.89 -17.01 -2.76
CA ASP A 102 6.71 -17.60 -2.15
C ASP A 102 6.71 -19.10 -2.51
N ASN A 103 6.89 -19.96 -1.50
CA ASN A 103 6.78 -21.40 -1.65
C ASN A 103 5.37 -21.74 -2.15
N LEU A 104 5.31 -22.34 -3.34
CA LEU A 104 4.14 -23.05 -3.84
C LEU A 104 3.91 -24.25 -2.89
N ASN A 105 2.97 -24.13 -1.96
CA ASN A 105 2.35 -25.27 -1.27
C ASN A 105 0.83 -25.08 -1.33
#